data_AF-A0A845JTK4-F1
#
_entry.id   AF-A0A845JTK4-F1
#
_cell.length_a   1.000
_cell.length_b   1.000
_cell.length_c   1.000
_cell.angle_alpha   90.00
_cell.angle_beta   90.00
_cell.angle_gamma   90.00
#
_symmetry.space_group_name_H-M   'P 1'
#
loop_
_entity.id
_entity.type
_entity.pdbx_description
1 polymer ?
#
loop_
_entity_poly.entity_id
_entity_poly.type
_entity_poly.pdbx_seq_one_letter_code
_entity_poly.pdbx_strand_id
1 'polypeptide(L)'
;MPGINPVKPIVIFLSLMVSGLFFTGTCFAKPDDGASASQKWAVVNGFRSAHFGMTERDVLRAIKNDFGIGKKQVSRKVHPNEKTVTLGIQVNKLLPESGPAKIFYIMGYKSKRLIHINVIWGKPVTKNPNAEAVVATANQLRNHFAQKKYQKEGFALNAQLGEGVILVFQGKDRKGRAARLLLSNPKAEGNTKAGENIALTLSYIEKPMDPDVFRIRDGDF
;
A
#
# COMPACT_ATOMS: atom_id res chain seq x y z
N MET A 1 34.75 -31.49 -3.15
CA MET A 1 33.57 -30.87 -3.79
C MET A 1 32.97 -29.87 -2.82
N PRO A 2 32.97 -28.55 -3.11
CA PRO A 2 32.45 -27.55 -2.19
C PRO A 2 30.93 -27.53 -2.24
N GLY A 3 30.31 -27.60 -1.06
CA GLY A 3 28.86 -27.62 -0.86
C GLY A 3 28.21 -26.28 -1.22
N ILE A 4 27.20 -26.33 -2.07
CA ILE A 4 26.36 -25.19 -2.43
C ILE A 4 25.21 -25.15 -1.44
N ASN A 5 25.25 -24.22 -0.48
CA ASN A 5 24.09 -23.85 0.31
C ASN A 5 23.08 -23.11 -0.57
N PRO A 6 21.80 -23.53 -0.68
CA PRO A 6 20.80 -22.75 -1.37
C PRO A 6 20.32 -21.63 -0.44
N VAL A 7 20.88 -20.43 -0.60
CA VAL A 7 20.30 -19.21 -0.03
C VAL A 7 18.98 -18.96 -0.77
N LYS A 8 17.86 -19.31 -0.15
CA LYS A 8 16.51 -18.95 -0.65
C LYS A 8 16.40 -17.42 -0.70
N PRO A 9 16.22 -16.79 -1.87
CA PRO A 9 15.91 -15.37 -1.89
C PRO A 9 14.41 -15.24 -1.60
N ILE A 10 14.06 -14.89 -0.36
CA ILE A 10 12.73 -14.35 -0.05
C ILE A 10 12.66 -12.97 -0.70
N VAL A 11 12.36 -12.96 -2.00
CA VAL A 11 12.00 -11.74 -2.72
C VAL A 11 10.49 -11.60 -2.59
N ILE A 12 10.06 -10.86 -1.58
CA ILE A 12 8.68 -10.35 -1.53
C ILE A 12 8.61 -9.29 -2.64
N PHE A 13 8.26 -9.73 -3.85
CA PHE A 13 7.89 -8.82 -4.93
C PHE A 13 6.55 -8.20 -4.53
N LEU A 14 6.61 -6.94 -4.12
CA LEU A 14 5.44 -6.10 -3.95
C LEU A 14 4.89 -5.77 -5.33
N SER A 15 4.25 -6.77 -5.95
CA SER A 15 3.47 -6.57 -7.15
C SER A 15 2.44 -5.47 -6.88
N LEU A 16 2.19 -4.60 -7.86
CA LEU A 16 0.90 -3.94 -7.96
C LEU A 16 -0.10 -5.09 -8.14
N MET A 17 -0.61 -5.65 -7.03
CA MET A 17 -1.72 -6.59 -7.05
C MET A 17 -2.95 -5.83 -7.57
N VAL A 18 -2.97 -5.60 -8.87
CA VAL A 18 -4.14 -5.47 -9.72
C VAL A 18 -4.61 -6.91 -9.97
N SER A 19 -4.78 -7.69 -8.91
CA SER A 19 -5.62 -8.86 -8.98
C SER A 19 -7.02 -8.30 -9.24
N GLY A 20 -7.57 -8.56 -10.43
CA GLY A 20 -8.92 -8.25 -10.84
C GLY A 20 -9.98 -8.95 -10.00
N LEU A 21 -9.95 -8.75 -8.68
CA LEU A 21 -11.11 -8.87 -7.82
C LEU A 21 -11.91 -7.59 -8.01
N PHE A 22 -12.62 -7.56 -9.15
CA PHE A 22 -13.91 -6.94 -9.34
C PHE A 22 -14.20 -5.71 -8.45
N PHE A 23 -14.09 -4.52 -9.04
CA PHE A 23 -14.79 -3.32 -8.57
C PHE A 23 -16.33 -3.43 -8.76
N THR A 24 -16.87 -4.64 -8.95
CA THR A 24 -18.29 -4.89 -9.20
C THR A 24 -18.88 -5.68 -8.03
N GLY A 25 -19.89 -5.11 -7.36
CA GLY A 25 -20.70 -5.83 -6.37
C GLY A 25 -20.98 -5.03 -5.12
N THR A 26 -22.13 -4.36 -5.12
CA THR A 26 -22.70 -3.54 -4.05
C THR A 26 -23.09 -4.35 -2.81
N CYS A 27 -22.74 -3.85 -1.63
CA CYS A 27 -23.63 -3.85 -0.47
C CYS A 27 -23.75 -2.41 0.01
N PHE A 28 -24.89 -1.79 -0.27
CA PHE A 28 -25.22 -0.47 0.26
C PHE A 28 -25.41 -0.61 1.78
N ALA A 29 -24.52 -0.01 2.56
CA ALA A 29 -24.88 0.34 3.93
C ALA A 29 -26.03 1.35 3.88
N LYS A 30 -27.09 1.06 4.62
CA LYS A 30 -28.28 1.92 4.78
C LYS A 30 -27.83 3.35 5.17
N PRO A 31 -28.39 4.41 4.58
CA PRO A 31 -28.02 5.77 4.93
C PRO A 31 -28.50 6.06 6.36
N ASP A 32 -27.57 6.49 7.21
CA ASP A 32 -27.89 7.10 8.49
C ASP A 32 -28.10 8.61 8.21
N ASP A 33 -29.33 9.08 8.35
CA ASP A 33 -29.73 10.49 8.18
C ASP A 33 -29.29 11.35 9.38
N GLY A 34 -28.02 11.22 9.76
CA GLY A 34 -27.35 12.11 10.69
C GLY A 34 -26.70 13.25 9.91
N ALA A 35 -27.24 14.46 10.06
CA ALA A 35 -26.66 15.70 9.53
C ALA A 35 -25.16 15.83 9.94
N SER A 36 -24.27 15.37 9.07
CA SER A 36 -22.82 15.46 9.28
C SER A 36 -22.34 16.80 8.75
N ALA A 37 -21.85 17.65 9.65
CA ALA A 37 -21.11 18.87 9.32
C ALA A 37 -20.20 18.62 8.12
N SER A 38 -20.36 19.41 7.05
CA SER A 38 -19.69 19.30 5.74
C SER A 38 -18.27 18.70 5.81
N GLN A 39 -18.16 17.37 5.71
CA GLN A 39 -16.87 16.70 5.70
C GLN A 39 -16.07 17.17 4.48
N LYS A 40 -14.87 17.71 4.72
CA LYS A 40 -13.96 18.10 3.65
C LYS A 40 -13.62 16.87 2.80
N TRP A 41 -13.59 17.06 1.48
CA TRP A 41 -13.14 16.03 0.55
C TRP A 41 -11.72 15.59 0.89
N ALA A 42 -11.47 14.29 0.79
CA ALA A 42 -10.13 13.75 0.85
C ALA A 42 -9.30 14.28 -0.32
N VAL A 43 -7.99 14.40 -0.09
CA VAL A 43 -7.00 14.71 -1.13
C VAL A 43 -5.99 13.59 -1.11
N VAL A 44 -6.05 12.72 -2.12
CA VAL A 44 -5.13 11.59 -2.25
C VAL A 44 -4.13 11.93 -3.34
N ASN A 45 -3.13 12.75 -3.02
CA ASN A 45 -2.14 13.24 -3.99
C ASN A 45 -0.76 12.60 -3.84
N GLY A 46 -0.55 11.74 -2.84
CA GLY A 46 0.72 11.09 -2.56
C GLY A 46 0.89 10.84 -1.06
N PHE A 47 2.13 10.89 -0.59
CA PHE A 47 2.49 10.62 0.79
C PHE A 47 3.54 11.61 1.29
N ARG A 48 3.18 12.38 2.34
CA ARG A 48 3.98 13.50 2.85
C ARG A 48 4.39 14.44 1.72
N SER A 49 5.69 14.68 1.52
CA SER A 49 6.17 15.60 0.48
C SER A 49 6.26 14.95 -0.90
N ALA A 50 6.09 13.63 -1.01
CA ALA A 50 6.16 12.91 -2.28
C ALA A 50 4.77 12.80 -2.93
N HIS A 51 4.55 13.53 -4.02
CA HIS A 51 3.28 13.58 -4.74
C HIS A 51 3.32 12.84 -6.08
N PHE A 52 2.16 12.37 -6.53
CA PHE A 52 2.02 11.79 -7.87
C PHE A 52 2.50 12.75 -8.96
N GLY A 53 3.10 12.22 -10.02
CA GLY A 53 3.70 13.02 -11.10
C GLY A 53 5.16 13.46 -10.84
N MET A 54 5.68 13.32 -9.62
CA MET A 54 7.08 13.63 -9.30
C MET A 54 8.07 12.74 -10.05
N THR A 55 9.24 13.29 -10.41
CA THR A 55 10.34 12.48 -10.97
C THR A 55 11.03 11.66 -9.89
N GLU A 56 11.83 10.66 -10.29
CA GLU A 56 12.65 9.88 -9.35
C GLU A 56 13.54 10.79 -8.48
N ARG A 57 14.11 11.84 -9.08
CA ARG A 57 14.94 12.84 -8.37
C ARG A 57 14.14 13.62 -7.33
N ASP A 58 12.91 14.01 -7.66
CA ASP A 58 12.06 14.77 -6.74
C ASP A 58 11.58 13.88 -5.58
N VAL A 59 11.28 12.60 -5.85
CA VAL A 59 10.97 11.62 -4.80
C VAL A 59 12.17 11.40 -3.87
N LEU A 60 13.39 11.27 -4.40
CA LEU A 60 14.59 11.17 -3.58
C LEU A 60 14.80 12.40 -2.68
N ARG A 61 14.46 13.59 -3.19
CA ARG A 61 14.49 14.83 -2.39
C ARG A 61 13.43 14.79 -1.29
N ALA A 62 12.21 14.38 -1.60
CA ALA A 62 11.13 14.22 -0.62
C ALA A 62 11.53 13.23 0.48
N ILE A 63 12.11 12.08 0.13
CA ILE A 63 12.61 11.09 1.10
C ILE A 63 13.65 11.71 2.05
N LYS A 64 14.61 12.47 1.51
CA LYS A 64 15.63 13.14 2.33
C LYS A 64 14.99 14.16 3.28
N ASN A 65 14.04 14.95 2.79
CA ASN A 65 13.38 15.98 3.60
C ASN A 65 12.48 15.38 4.68
N ASP A 66 11.73 14.33 4.34
CA ASP A 66 10.72 13.74 5.22
C ASP A 66 11.32 12.80 6.28
N PHE A 67 12.47 12.17 5.98
CA PHE A 67 13.05 11.09 6.79
C PHE A 67 14.55 11.22 7.08
N GLY A 68 15.24 12.18 6.48
CA GLY A 68 16.70 12.31 6.59
C GLY A 68 17.48 11.19 5.88
N ILE A 69 16.82 10.37 5.05
CA ILE A 69 17.43 9.22 4.39
C ILE A 69 18.11 9.66 3.10
N GLY A 70 19.42 9.43 2.99
CA GLY A 70 20.19 9.78 1.81
C GLY A 70 19.99 8.80 0.65
N LYS A 71 20.24 9.24 -0.59
CA LYS A 71 20.08 8.43 -1.82
C LYS A 71 20.76 7.05 -1.73
N LYS A 72 21.93 6.94 -1.08
CA LYS A 72 22.68 5.68 -0.93
C LYS A 72 21.95 4.63 -0.08
N GLN A 73 21.03 5.06 0.78
CA GLN A 73 20.23 4.19 1.65
C GLN A 73 18.87 3.82 1.00
N VAL A 74 18.55 4.43 -0.14
CA VAL A 74 17.33 4.13 -0.89
C VAL A 74 17.62 2.95 -1.82
N SER A 75 16.91 1.84 -1.60
CA SER A 75 16.94 0.72 -2.53
C SER A 75 16.24 1.08 -3.82
N ARG A 76 16.78 0.65 -4.96
CA ARG A 76 16.17 0.86 -6.29
C ARG A 76 16.06 -0.47 -7.00
N LYS A 77 14.87 -0.84 -7.45
CA LYS A 77 14.61 -2.09 -8.18
C LYS A 77 13.71 -1.83 -9.38
N VAL A 78 13.86 -2.64 -10.43
CA VAL A 78 12.93 -2.65 -11.57
C VAL A 78 12.04 -3.87 -11.41
N HIS A 79 10.72 -3.69 -11.50
CA HIS A 79 9.80 -4.81 -11.45
C HIS A 79 9.91 -5.64 -12.75
N PRO A 80 10.13 -6.96 -12.70
CA PRO A 80 10.43 -7.76 -13.89
C PRO A 80 9.28 -7.78 -14.90
N ASN A 81 8.03 -7.79 -14.43
CA ASN A 81 6.84 -7.86 -15.30
C ASN A 81 6.31 -6.48 -15.66
N GLU A 82 5.95 -5.67 -14.66
CA GLU A 82 5.40 -4.33 -14.84
C GLU A 82 6.40 -3.29 -15.39
N LYS A 83 7.71 -3.58 -15.34
CA LYS A 83 8.81 -2.69 -15.77
C LYS A 83 8.85 -1.32 -15.06
N THR A 84 8.11 -1.17 -13.98
CA THR A 84 8.12 0.00 -13.09
C THR A 84 9.45 0.06 -12.31
N VAL A 85 9.83 1.25 -11.86
CA VAL A 85 10.97 1.45 -10.96
C VAL A 85 10.44 1.65 -9.55
N THR A 86 10.93 0.89 -8.59
CA THR A 86 10.57 1.02 -7.17
C THR A 86 11.74 1.58 -6.38
N LEU A 87 11.51 2.67 -5.65
CA LEU A 87 12.39 3.17 -4.61
C LEU A 87 11.88 2.70 -3.24
N GLY A 88 12.69 1.98 -2.48
CA GLY A 88 12.32 1.43 -1.17
C GLY A 88 13.18 1.98 -0.04
N ILE A 89 12.54 2.40 1.06
CA ILE A 89 13.19 2.81 2.31
C ILE A 89 12.60 2.06 3.51
N GLN A 90 13.37 1.96 4.58
CA GLN A 90 12.90 1.49 5.89
C GLN A 90 12.84 2.67 6.85
N VAL A 91 11.75 2.77 7.61
CA VAL A 91 11.51 3.82 8.59
C VAL A 91 11.11 3.18 9.91
N ASN A 92 11.95 3.32 10.95
CA ASN A 92 11.77 2.60 12.22
C ASN A 92 10.57 3.10 13.04
N LYS A 93 10.20 4.38 12.89
CA LYS A 93 9.11 5.01 13.64
C LYS A 93 8.34 5.95 12.72
N LEU A 94 7.43 5.39 11.92
CA LEU A 94 6.63 6.20 10.99
C LEU A 94 5.43 6.85 11.68
N LEU A 95 4.74 6.08 12.52
CA LEU A 95 3.69 6.51 13.44
C LEU A 95 4.06 6.08 14.85
N PRO A 96 3.60 6.79 15.90
CA PRO A 96 3.76 6.36 17.29
C PRO A 96 3.31 4.90 17.45
N GLU A 97 4.17 4.08 18.07
CA GLU A 97 3.87 2.69 18.43
C GLU A 97 3.51 1.73 17.28
N SER A 98 3.60 2.16 16.02
CA SER A 98 3.31 1.31 14.85
C SER A 98 4.39 0.27 14.52
N GLY A 99 5.56 0.38 15.15
CA GLY A 99 6.75 -0.38 14.80
C GLY A 99 7.37 0.02 13.45
N PRO A 100 8.40 -0.73 12.99
CA PRO A 100 9.09 -0.43 11.74
C PRO A 100 8.18 -0.59 10.52
N ALA A 101 8.36 0.31 9.56
CA ALA A 101 7.68 0.28 8.27
C ALA A 101 8.67 0.23 7.11
N LYS A 102 8.24 -0.31 5.97
CA LYS A 102 8.88 -0.09 4.68
C LYS A 102 7.98 0.75 3.79
N ILE A 103 8.58 1.70 3.09
CA ILE A 103 7.88 2.58 2.15
C ILE A 103 8.44 2.33 0.76
N PHE A 104 7.56 2.09 -0.19
CA PHE A 104 7.88 1.83 -1.58
C PHE A 104 7.20 2.87 -2.46
N TYR A 105 8.01 3.65 -3.18
CA TYR A 105 7.58 4.61 -4.18
C TYR A 105 7.75 3.98 -5.56
N ILE A 106 6.66 3.83 -6.29
CA ILE A 106 6.62 3.10 -7.56
C ILE A 106 6.41 4.10 -8.69
N MET A 107 7.41 4.14 -9.57
CA MET A 107 7.47 5.00 -10.74
C MET A 107 6.86 4.27 -11.94
N GLY A 108 5.99 4.96 -12.69
CA GLY A 108 5.33 4.44 -13.87
C GLY A 108 6.30 4.02 -14.97
N TYR A 109 5.91 3.01 -15.73
CA TYR A 109 6.74 2.43 -16.78
C TYR A 109 7.02 3.42 -17.91
N LYS A 110 6.01 4.07 -18.48
CA LYS A 110 6.17 4.99 -19.61
C LYS A 110 6.52 6.40 -19.13
N SER A 111 5.78 6.90 -18.15
CA SER A 111 5.91 8.27 -17.64
C SER A 111 7.19 8.51 -16.83
N LYS A 112 7.74 7.45 -16.21
CA LYS A 112 8.81 7.53 -15.21
C LYS A 112 8.47 8.48 -14.04
N ARG A 113 7.18 8.67 -13.76
CA ARG A 113 6.67 9.52 -12.67
C ARG A 113 6.11 8.69 -11.53
N LEU A 114 6.08 9.25 -10.32
CA LEU A 114 5.48 8.58 -9.17
C LEU A 114 3.99 8.35 -9.42
N ILE A 115 3.54 7.08 -9.39
CA ILE A 115 2.14 6.70 -9.64
C ILE A 115 1.50 5.94 -8.47
N HIS A 116 2.32 5.38 -7.57
CA HIS A 116 1.85 4.55 -6.47
C HIS A 116 2.84 4.59 -5.30
N ILE A 117 2.33 4.67 -4.08
CA ILE A 117 3.09 4.47 -2.84
C ILE A 117 2.47 3.33 -2.03
N ASN A 118 3.32 2.42 -1.53
CA ASN A 118 2.94 1.45 -0.52
C ASN A 118 3.71 1.71 0.78
N VAL A 119 2.99 1.67 1.91
CA VAL A 119 3.56 1.66 3.26
C VAL A 119 3.17 0.35 3.91
N ILE A 120 4.16 -0.41 4.38
CA ILE A 120 3.98 -1.76 4.89
C ILE A 120 4.50 -1.87 6.32
N TRP A 121 3.73 -2.50 7.19
CA TRP A 121 4.12 -2.94 8.53
C TRP A 121 3.92 -4.45 8.67
N GLY A 122 4.50 -5.04 9.71
CA GLY A 122 4.29 -6.44 10.05
C GLY A 122 5.32 -7.39 9.42
N LYS A 123 4.91 -8.64 9.15
CA LYS A 123 5.79 -9.76 8.75
C LYS A 123 6.77 -9.45 7.59
N PRO A 124 6.38 -8.71 6.52
CA PRO A 124 7.31 -8.34 5.44
C PRO A 124 8.46 -7.40 5.85
N VAL A 125 8.33 -6.77 7.02
CA VAL A 125 9.30 -5.81 7.56
C VAL A 125 10.03 -6.37 8.77
N THR A 126 9.31 -7.06 9.65
CA THR A 126 9.81 -7.54 10.95
C THR A 126 9.54 -9.03 11.09
N LYS A 127 10.55 -9.82 11.47
CA LYS A 127 10.45 -11.28 11.58
C LYS A 127 9.32 -11.74 12.52
N ASN A 128 9.21 -11.07 13.68
CA ASN A 128 8.22 -11.33 14.71
C ASN A 128 7.46 -10.02 14.99
N PRO A 129 6.41 -9.70 14.20
CA PRO A 129 5.67 -8.46 14.37
C PRO A 129 4.84 -8.48 15.66
N ASN A 130 4.70 -7.32 16.31
CA ASN A 130 3.69 -7.15 17.36
C ASN A 130 2.32 -7.01 16.68
N ALA A 131 1.48 -8.05 16.77
CA ALA A 131 0.19 -8.08 16.10
C ALA A 131 -0.78 -7.01 16.62
N GLU A 132 -0.80 -6.76 17.93
CA GLU A 132 -1.65 -5.74 18.54
C GLU A 132 -1.29 -4.34 18.02
N ALA A 133 0.00 -4.03 17.94
CA ALA A 133 0.49 -2.77 17.39
C ALA A 133 0.08 -2.58 15.92
N VAL A 134 0.14 -3.65 15.12
CA VAL A 134 -0.28 -3.61 13.70
C VAL A 134 -1.79 -3.39 13.58
N VAL A 135 -2.61 -4.07 14.39
CA VAL A 135 -4.07 -3.86 14.44
C VAL A 135 -4.42 -2.46 14.93
N ALA A 136 -3.76 -1.97 15.96
CA ALA A 136 -3.94 -0.62 16.49
C ALA A 136 -3.62 0.43 15.41
N THR A 137 -2.52 0.25 14.67
CA THR A 137 -2.16 1.11 13.53
C THR A 137 -3.24 1.09 12.45
N ALA A 138 -3.79 -0.09 12.13
CA ALA A 138 -4.88 -0.22 11.16
C ALA A 138 -6.14 0.57 11.60
N ASN A 139 -6.51 0.46 12.88
CA ASN A 139 -7.65 1.19 13.44
C ASN A 139 -7.43 2.70 13.46
N GLN A 140 -6.23 3.17 13.85
CA GLN A 140 -5.87 4.58 13.82
C GLN A 140 -5.98 5.17 12.41
N LEU A 141 -5.42 4.47 11.42
CA LEU A 141 -5.47 4.90 10.02
C LEU A 141 -6.91 4.88 9.47
N ARG A 142 -7.68 3.84 9.77
CA ARG A 142 -9.11 3.76 9.40
C ARG A 142 -9.88 4.96 9.93
N ASN A 143 -9.73 5.27 11.22
CA ASN A 143 -10.41 6.37 11.87
C ASN A 143 -10.00 7.72 11.26
N HIS A 144 -8.71 7.90 10.96
CA HIS A 144 -8.22 9.08 10.25
C HIS A 144 -8.88 9.22 8.86
N PHE A 145 -8.93 8.15 8.08
CA PHE A 145 -9.51 8.20 6.74
C PHE A 145 -11.02 8.44 6.77
N ALA A 146 -11.76 7.84 7.71
CA ALA A 146 -13.22 7.97 7.83
C ALA A 146 -13.72 9.40 8.13
N GLN A 147 -12.83 10.30 8.56
CA GLN A 147 -13.17 11.71 8.82
C GLN A 147 -13.31 12.57 7.54
N LYS A 148 -13.05 12.00 6.36
CA LYS A 148 -13.08 12.71 5.07
C LYS A 148 -14.17 12.18 4.15
N LYS A 149 -14.57 13.01 3.20
CA LYS A 149 -15.50 12.62 2.13
C LYS A 149 -14.75 11.97 0.95
N TYR A 150 -15.29 10.86 0.45
CA TYR A 150 -14.81 10.11 -0.72
C TYR A 150 -15.95 9.92 -1.73
N GLN A 151 -15.61 9.47 -2.94
CA GLN A 151 -16.60 9.02 -3.91
C GLN A 151 -17.38 7.83 -3.33
N LYS A 152 -18.70 7.77 -3.55
CA LYS A 152 -19.53 6.65 -3.07
C LYS A 152 -19.11 5.32 -3.73
N GLU A 153 -18.83 5.37 -5.03
CA GLU A 153 -18.37 4.22 -5.78
C GLU A 153 -16.94 3.82 -5.36
N GLY A 154 -16.76 2.56 -5.00
CA GLY A 154 -15.49 2.02 -4.55
C GLY A 154 -15.09 2.39 -3.11
N PHE A 155 -15.97 3.05 -2.35
CA PHE A 155 -15.78 3.24 -0.91
C PHE A 155 -16.13 1.97 -0.14
N ALA A 156 -15.28 1.58 0.80
CA ALA A 156 -15.52 0.43 1.67
C ALA A 156 -14.83 0.59 3.03
N LEU A 157 -15.43 0.01 4.07
CA LEU A 157 -14.89 -0.07 5.43
C LEU A 157 -15.06 -1.49 5.96
N ASN A 158 -14.00 -2.04 6.56
CA ASN A 158 -13.97 -3.35 7.21
C ASN A 158 -14.61 -4.50 6.39
N ALA A 159 -14.37 -4.56 5.08
CA ALA A 159 -14.89 -5.63 4.24
C ALA A 159 -13.96 -6.85 4.28
N GLN A 160 -14.52 -8.05 4.48
CA GLN A 160 -13.76 -9.30 4.36
C GLN A 160 -13.52 -9.60 2.88
N LEU A 161 -12.26 -9.80 2.46
CA LEU A 161 -11.94 -10.14 1.07
C LEU A 161 -11.63 -11.64 0.86
N GLY A 162 -11.33 -12.37 1.94
CA GLY A 162 -10.98 -13.79 1.91
C GLY A 162 -10.49 -14.24 3.28
N GLU A 163 -10.13 -15.51 3.46
CA GLU A 163 -9.66 -15.99 4.76
C GLU A 163 -8.43 -15.20 5.24
N GLY A 164 -8.54 -14.61 6.43
CA GLY A 164 -7.45 -13.83 7.03
C GLY A 164 -7.14 -12.50 6.33
N VAL A 165 -7.95 -12.02 5.38
CA VAL A 165 -7.72 -10.74 4.69
C VAL A 165 -8.90 -9.79 4.83
N ILE A 166 -8.64 -8.63 5.43
CA ILE A 166 -9.62 -7.58 5.71
C ILE A 166 -9.23 -6.31 4.96
N LEU A 167 -10.13 -5.81 4.13
CA LEU A 167 -10.10 -4.45 3.60
C LEU A 167 -10.58 -3.49 4.69
N VAL A 168 -9.64 -2.95 5.44
CA VAL A 168 -9.92 -2.05 6.56
C VAL A 168 -10.53 -0.74 6.07
N PHE A 169 -10.01 -0.21 4.96
CA PHE A 169 -10.49 1.02 4.33
C PHE A 169 -10.22 1.00 2.83
N GLN A 170 -11.15 1.54 2.04
CA GLN A 170 -10.92 1.96 0.67
C GLN A 170 -11.71 3.23 0.36
N GLY A 171 -11.11 4.18 -0.34
CA GLY A 171 -11.80 5.37 -0.80
C GLY A 171 -11.08 6.06 -1.96
N LYS A 172 -11.87 6.66 -2.85
CA LYS A 172 -11.38 7.48 -3.96
C LYS A 172 -11.64 8.96 -3.68
N ASP A 173 -10.65 9.81 -3.91
CA ASP A 173 -10.84 11.26 -3.84
C ASP A 173 -11.64 11.80 -5.04
N ARG A 174 -11.88 13.12 -5.10
CA ARG A 174 -12.63 13.74 -6.21
C ARG A 174 -12.03 13.45 -7.60
N LYS A 175 -10.73 13.19 -7.68
CA LYS A 175 -10.01 12.92 -8.94
C LYS A 175 -9.92 11.43 -9.25
N GLY A 176 -10.57 10.56 -8.46
CA GLY A 176 -10.52 9.11 -8.63
C GLY A 176 -9.24 8.45 -8.11
N ARG A 177 -8.37 9.19 -7.42
CA ARG A 177 -7.13 8.66 -6.83
C ARG A 177 -7.49 7.90 -5.55
N ALA A 178 -6.92 6.73 -5.35
CA ALA A 178 -7.36 5.81 -4.30
C ALA A 178 -6.40 5.75 -3.11
N ALA A 179 -6.97 5.70 -1.90
CA ALA A 179 -6.30 5.20 -0.71
C ALA A 179 -6.93 3.86 -0.32
N ARG A 180 -6.09 2.85 -0.04
CA ARG A 180 -6.52 1.50 0.34
C ARG A 180 -5.70 1.01 1.54
N LEU A 181 -6.36 0.45 2.53
CA LEU A 181 -5.75 -0.10 3.73
C LEU A 181 -6.17 -1.57 3.85
N LEU A 182 -5.19 -2.47 3.75
CA LEU A 182 -5.39 -3.91 3.78
C LEU A 182 -4.67 -4.52 4.97
N LEU A 183 -5.41 -5.23 5.82
CA LEU A 183 -4.87 -6.03 6.90
C LEU A 183 -4.93 -7.50 6.48
N SER A 184 -3.80 -8.20 6.53
CA SER A 184 -3.71 -9.63 6.25
C SER A 184 -3.10 -10.34 7.45
N ASN A 185 -3.65 -11.50 7.80
CA ASN A 185 -3.17 -12.39 8.84
C ASN A 185 -3.53 -13.84 8.44
N PRO A 186 -2.93 -14.37 7.36
CA PRO A 186 -3.21 -15.73 6.94
C PRO A 186 -2.73 -16.72 8.02
N LYS A 187 -3.52 -17.75 8.28
CA LYS A 187 -3.09 -18.88 9.12
C LYS A 187 -1.91 -19.56 8.42
N ALA A 188 -0.82 -19.79 9.14
CA ALA A 188 0.22 -20.67 8.62
C ALA A 188 -0.21 -22.13 8.84
N GLU A 189 -0.05 -22.96 7.80
CA GLU A 189 -0.25 -24.40 7.92
C GLU A 189 0.67 -24.95 9.02
N GLY A 190 0.09 -25.69 9.96
CA GLY A 190 0.81 -26.29 11.10
C GLY A 190 1.26 -25.33 12.20
N ASN A 191 0.87 -24.05 12.16
CA ASN A 191 1.32 -23.03 13.12
C ASN A 191 0.19 -22.60 14.06
N THR A 192 0.44 -22.65 15.37
CA THR A 192 -0.59 -22.48 16.42
C THR A 192 -0.75 -21.04 16.92
N LYS A 193 0.14 -20.11 16.56
CA LYS A 193 0.11 -18.73 17.05
C LYS A 193 -0.56 -17.77 16.06
N ALA A 194 -1.74 -17.30 16.43
CA ALA A 194 -2.44 -16.23 15.70
C ALA A 194 -1.57 -14.96 15.64
N GLY A 195 -1.53 -14.31 14.48
CA GLY A 195 -0.85 -13.00 14.31
C GLY A 195 0.60 -13.07 13.85
N GLU A 196 1.22 -14.24 13.72
CA GLU A 196 2.63 -14.33 13.29
C GLU A 196 2.86 -13.80 11.88
N ASN A 197 1.89 -13.99 10.98
CA ASN A 197 1.96 -13.55 9.59
C ASN A 197 1.26 -12.20 9.36
N ILE A 198 0.93 -11.47 10.42
CA ILE A 198 0.18 -10.23 10.29
C ILE A 198 0.97 -9.19 9.50
N ALA A 199 0.30 -8.56 8.55
CA ALA A 199 0.84 -7.48 7.74
C ALA A 199 -0.25 -6.44 7.45
N LEU A 200 0.13 -5.17 7.50
CA LEU A 200 -0.72 -4.04 7.15
C LEU A 200 -0.09 -3.34 5.96
N THR A 201 -0.88 -3.12 4.91
CA THR A 201 -0.46 -2.38 3.72
C THR A 201 -1.38 -1.20 3.49
N LEU A 202 -0.81 0.00 3.49
CA LEU A 202 -1.47 1.23 3.05
C LEU A 202 -0.96 1.59 1.65
N SER A 203 -1.88 1.68 0.69
CA SER A 203 -1.59 2.01 -0.70
C SER A 203 -2.23 3.34 -1.08
N TYR A 204 -1.45 4.21 -1.71
CA TYR A 204 -1.93 5.41 -2.39
C TYR A 204 -1.70 5.28 -3.89
N ILE A 205 -2.75 5.32 -4.70
CA ILE A 205 -2.70 4.97 -6.12
C ILE A 205 -3.26 6.13 -6.96
N GLU A 206 -2.48 6.63 -7.93
CA GLU A 206 -2.90 7.72 -8.81
C GLU A 206 -4.06 7.31 -9.72
N LYS A 207 -3.89 6.19 -10.45
CA LYS A 207 -4.87 5.67 -11.40
C LYS A 207 -5.13 4.19 -11.11
N PRO A 208 -6.03 3.85 -10.17
CA PRO A 208 -6.25 2.46 -9.76
C PRO A 208 -6.77 1.56 -10.88
N MET A 209 -7.53 2.11 -11.84
CA MET A 209 -8.11 1.37 -12.96
C MET A 209 -7.21 1.30 -14.19
N ASP A 210 -6.25 2.22 -14.31
CA ASP A 210 -5.33 2.29 -15.45
C ASP A 210 -3.92 2.72 -15.00
N PRO A 211 -3.21 1.87 -14.26
CA PRO A 211 -1.84 2.18 -13.84
C PRO A 211 -0.88 2.17 -15.04
N ASP A 212 0.11 3.07 -15.01
CA ASP A 212 1.21 3.13 -15.99
C ASP A 212 2.22 2.00 -15.73
N VAL A 213 1.86 0.80 -16.19
CA VAL A 213 2.67 -0.42 -16.15
C VAL A 213 2.84 -1.00 -17.54
N PHE A 214 3.88 -1.80 -17.75
CA PHE A 214 3.99 -2.61 -18.94
C PHE A 214 2.84 -3.63 -19.01
N ARG A 215 2.21 -3.71 -20.19
CA ARG A 215 1.18 -4.68 -20.52
C ARG A 215 1.47 -5.21 -21.92
N ILE A 216 1.33 -6.52 -22.08
CA ILE A 216 1.29 -7.17 -23.38
C ILE A 216 -0.13 -6.93 -23.94
N ARG A 217 -0.21 -6.55 -25.21
CA ARG A 217 -1.46 -6.32 -25.95
C ARG A 217 -1.74 -7.51 -26.85
N ASP A 218 -3.01 -7.66 -27.22
CA ASP A 218 -3.39 -8.64 -28.24
C ASP A 218 -2.64 -8.35 -29.55
N GLY A 219 -1.98 -9.37 -30.10
CA GLY A 219 -1.14 -9.25 -31.29
C GLY A 219 0.32 -8.86 -31.06
N ASP A 220 0.77 -8.69 -29.80
CA ASP A 220 2.21 -8.53 -29.49
C ASP A 220 3.00 -9.85 -29.65
N PHE A 221 2.32 -10.99 -29.81
CA PHE A 221 2.87 -12.32 -30.04
C PHE A 221 1.98 -13.14 -30.97
#